data_AF-A0A7C2NGA8-F1
#
_entry.id   AF-A0A7C2NGA8-F1
#
_cell.length_a   1.000
_cell.length_b   1.000
_cell.length_c   1.000
_cell.angle_alpha   90.00
_cell.angle_beta   90.00
_cell.angle_gamma   90.00
#
_symmetry.space_group_name_H-M   'P 1'
#
loop_
_entity.id
_entity.type
_entity.pdbx_description
1 polymer ?
#
loop_
_entity_poly.entity_id
_entity_poly.type
_entity_poly.pdbx_seq_one_letter_code
_entity_poly.pdbx_strand_id
1 'polypeptide(L)' 'MDPLARGLVLAGIALVALGVLLQLGPSLPLLGKLPGDLRIERPGLRVYVPIASSIAVSAALSVLLWLLARGR' A
#
# COMPACT_ATOMS: atom_id res chain seq x y z
N MET A 1 -15.17 -20.67 -9.52
CA MET A 1 -13.94 -20.91 -8.74
C MET A 1 -14.40 -21.46 -7.41
N ASP A 2 -13.83 -22.57 -6.94
CA ASP A 2 -14.22 -23.11 -5.63
C ASP A 2 -14.13 -22.02 -4.55
N PRO A 3 -15.10 -21.95 -3.61
CA PRO A 3 -15.09 -20.96 -2.53
C PRO A 3 -13.78 -20.98 -1.73
N LEU A 4 -13.25 -22.19 -1.53
CA LEU A 4 -11.94 -22.44 -0.91
C LEU A 4 -10.78 -21.87 -1.74
N ALA A 5 -10.78 -22.08 -3.06
CA ALA A 5 -9.75 -21.55 -3.95
C ALA A 5 -9.74 -20.01 -3.96
N ARG A 6 -10.93 -19.38 -3.95
CA ARG A 6 -11.04 -17.91 -3.89
C ARG A 6 -10.55 -17.34 -2.55
N GLY A 7 -10.86 -18.02 -1.44
CA GLY A 7 -10.37 -17.64 -0.10
C GLY A 7 -8.84 -17.70 -0.02
N LEU A 8 -8.23 -18.74 -0.57
CA LEU A 8 -6.77 -18.90 -0.62
C LEU A 8 -6.09 -17.78 -1.44
N VAL A 9 -6.66 -17.42 -2.59
CA VAL A 9 -6.14 -16.32 -3.42
C VAL A 9 -6.21 -14.99 -2.68
N LEU A 10 -7.34 -14.68 -2.02
CA LEU A 10 -7.49 -13.44 -1.23
C LEU A 10 -6.52 -13.38 -0.05
N ALA A 11 -6.33 -14.49 0.66
CA ALA A 11 -5.37 -14.57 1.76
C ALA A 11 -3.93 -14.35 1.27
N GLY A 12 -3.56 -14.92 0.12
CA GLY A 12 -2.25 -14.69 -0.51
C GLY A 12 -2.03 -13.23 -0.87
N ILE A 13 -3.02 -12.56 -1.46
CA ILE A 13 -2.94 -11.12 -1.77
C ILE A 13 -2.77 -10.29 -0.49
N ALA A 14 -3.53 -10.60 0.56
CA ALA A 14 -3.43 -9.91 1.84
C ALA A 14 -2.05 -10.08 2.49
N LEU A 15 -1.47 -11.28 2.43
CA LEU A 15 -0.13 -11.56 2.92
C LEU A 15 0.96 -10.84 2.12
N VAL A 16 0.85 -10.78 0.79
CA VAL A 16 1.77 -10.01 -0.06
C VAL A 16 1.66 -8.52 0.26
N ALA A 17 0.44 -7.98 0.40
CA ALA A 17 0.23 -6.59 0.77
C ALA A 17 0.84 -6.28 2.15
N LEU A 18 0.66 -7.17 3.13
CA LEU A 18 1.27 -7.06 4.46
C LEU A 18 2.79 -7.16 4.39
N GLY A 19 3.34 -8.08 3.60
CA GLY A 19 4.78 -8.23 3.38
C GLY A 19 5.39 -6.99 2.74
N VAL A 20 4.71 -6.40 1.75
CA VAL A 20 5.11 -5.12 1.15
C VAL A 20 5.01 -3.99 2.17
N LEU A 21 3.94 -3.92 2.99
CA LEU A 21 3.81 -2.94 4.06
C LEU A 21 4.92 -3.07 5.10
N LEU A 22 5.30 -4.30 5.46
CA LEU A 22 6.34 -4.62 6.43
C LEU A 22 7.75 -4.55 5.85
N GLN A 23 7.93 -4.61 4.53
CA GLN A 23 9.22 -4.37 3.87
C GLN A 23 9.45 -2.88 3.65
N LEU A 24 8.38 -2.15 3.32
CA LEU A 24 8.36 -0.70 3.29
C LEU A 24 8.36 -0.12 4.70
N GLY A 25 7.85 -0.79 5.73
CA GLY A 25 7.83 -0.33 7.13
C GLY A 25 9.20 0.02 7.76
N PRO A 26 10.24 -0.81 7.61
CA PRO A 26 11.59 -0.52 8.09
C PRO A 26 12.40 0.29 7.07
N SER A 27 12.02 0.27 5.78
CA SER A 27 12.57 1.17 4.73
C SER A 27 11.79 2.48 4.58
N LEU A 28 10.77 2.68 5.42
CA LEU A 28 10.13 3.93 5.75
C LEU A 28 11.01 4.48 6.87
N PRO A 29 12.02 5.30 6.56
CA PRO A 29 12.35 6.30 7.54
C PRO A 29 11.03 7.02 7.80
N LEU A 30 10.48 6.87 9.01
CA LEU A 30 9.38 7.70 9.50
C LEU A 30 9.64 9.21 9.29
N LEU A 31 10.85 9.58 8.87
CA LEU A 31 11.22 10.86 8.27
C LEU A 31 12.06 10.71 6.97
N GLY A 32 11.40 10.35 5.86
CA GLY A 32 11.54 10.96 4.54
C GLY A 32 12.80 10.80 3.69
N LYS A 33 12.97 9.62 3.06
CA LYS A 33 13.82 9.41 1.88
C LYS A 33 13.26 8.36 0.90
N LEU A 34 11.95 8.35 0.63
CA LEU A 34 11.44 7.60 -0.53
C LEU A 34 11.47 8.50 -1.78
N PRO A 35 12.09 8.07 -2.89
CA PRO A 35 12.02 8.80 -4.15
C PRO A 35 10.57 8.75 -4.66
N GLY A 36 9.85 9.86 -4.52
CA GLY A 36 8.42 9.99 -4.83
C GLY A 36 7.58 10.65 -3.74
N ASP A 37 8.05 10.67 -2.49
CA ASP A 37 7.40 11.43 -1.41
C ASP A 37 7.96 12.85 -1.37
N LEU A 38 7.08 13.84 -1.55
CA LEU A 38 7.46 15.25 -1.61
C LEU A 38 7.76 15.73 -0.18
N ARG A 39 9.03 15.92 0.15
CA ARG A 39 9.47 16.48 1.42
C ARG A 39 9.98 17.89 1.20
N ILE A 40 9.22 18.86 1.69
CA ILE A 40 9.62 20.27 1.68
C ILE A 40 10.12 20.58 3.10
N GLU A 41 11.45 20.72 3.24
CA GLU A 41 12.06 21.20 4.48
C GLU A 41 12.54 22.64 4.31
N ARG A 42 11.99 23.55 5.13
CA ARG A 42 12.46 24.92 5.27
C ARG A 42 12.75 25.21 6.75
N PRO A 43 13.56 26.24 7.09
CA PRO A 43 13.76 26.64 8.48
C PRO A 43 12.40 26.97 9.12
N GLY A 44 11.98 26.19 10.12
CA GLY A 44 10.70 26.36 10.81
C GLY A 44 9.49 25.65 10.21
N LEU A 45 9.60 24.99 9.04
CA LEU A 45 8.47 24.28 8.42
C LEU A 45 8.91 22.97 7.76
N ARG A 46 8.25 21.87 8.14
CA ARG A 46 8.46 20.54 7.59
C ARG A 46 7.13 20.00 7.05
N VAL A 47 7.02 19.81 5.74
CA VAL A 47 5.81 19.25 5.09
C VAL A 47 6.18 17.94 4.40
N TYR A 48 5.41 16.88 4.70
CA TYR A 48 5.57 15.56 4.11
C TYR A 48 4.32 15.20 3.30
N VAL A 49 4.50 14.89 2.02
CA VAL A 49 3.39 14.48 1.13
C VAL A 49 3.66 13.05 0.64
N PRO A 50 2.98 12.04 1.23
CA PRO A 50 3.20 10.64 0.93
C PRO A 50 2.45 10.20 -0.34
N ILE A 51 2.81 10.75 -1.50
CA ILE A 51 2.09 10.56 -2.77
C ILE A 51 2.20 9.10 -3.23
N ALA A 52 3.42 8.54 -3.24
CA ALA A 52 3.65 7.18 -3.70
C ALA A 52 2.90 6.16 -2.82
N SER A 53 2.94 6.37 -1.51
CA SER A 53 2.22 5.54 -0.53
C SER A 53 0.71 5.60 -0.73
N SER A 54 0.15 6.79 -0.96
CA SER A 54 -1.28 6.98 -1.17
C SER A 54 -1.77 6.29 -2.44
N ILE A 55 -0.98 6.35 -3.52
CA ILE A 55 -1.29 5.67 -4.79
C ILE A 55 -1.23 4.15 -4.62
N ALA A 56 -0.20 3.62 -3.95
CA ALA A 56 -0.06 2.18 -3.73
C ALA A 56 -1.22 1.61 -2.92
N VAL A 57 -1.59 2.29 -1.82
CA VAL A 57 -2.73 1.89 -0.98
C VAL A 57 -4.04 1.95 -1.78
N SER A 58 -4.25 3.00 -2.58
CA SER A 58 -5.43 3.15 -3.43
C SER A 58 -5.53 2.04 -4.48
N ALA A 59 -4.42 1.69 -5.14
CA ALA A 59 -4.38 0.62 -6.14
C ALA A 59 -4.67 -0.75 -5.51
N ALA A 60 -4.08 -1.04 -4.35
CA ALA A 60 -4.34 -2.28 -3.62
C ALA A 60 -5.81 -2.41 -3.20
N LEU A 61 -6.40 -1.35 -2.64
CA LEU A 61 -7.82 -1.28 -2.30
C LEU A 61 -8.70 -1.44 -3.54
N SER A 62 -8.33 -0.81 -4.65
CA SER A 62 -9.07 -0.89 -5.91
C SER A 62 -9.09 -2.32 -6.46
N VAL A 63 -7.94 -3.02 -6.45
CA VAL A 63 -7.83 -4.43 -6.86
C VAL A 63 -8.66 -5.32 -5.92
N LEU A 64 -8.59 -5.09 -4.61
CA LEU A 64 -9.37 -5.85 -3.63
C LEU A 64 -10.88 -5.68 -3.86
N LEU A 65 -11.35 -4.44 -3.99
CA LEU A 65 -12.76 -4.13 -4.25
C LEU A 65 -13.22 -4.69 -5.60
N TRP A 66 -12.39 -4.62 -6.63
CA TRP A 66 -12.67 -5.20 -7.93
C TRP A 66 -12.83 -6.72 -7.87
N LEU A 67 -11.95 -7.42 -7.15
CA LEU A 67 -12.05 -8.87 -6.94
C LEU A 67 -13.27 -9.28 -6.12
N LEU A 68 -13.66 -8.47 -5.14
CA LEU A 68 -14.88 -8.69 -4.35
C LEU A 68 -16.14 -8.44 -5.20
N ALA A 69 -16.16 -7.37 -5.98
CA ALA A 69 -17.28 -7.00 -6.85
C ALA A 69 -17.49 -8.00 -8.00
N ARG A 70 -16.41 -8.54 -8.58
CA ARG A 70 -16.48 -9.40 -9.77
C ARG A 70 -16.95 -10.83 -9.50
N GLY A 71 -16.88 -11.31 -8.26
CA GLY A 71 -17.42 -12.63 -7.92
C GLY A 71 -18.73 -12.58 -7.13
N ARG A 72 -19.53 -11.53 -7.36
CA ARG A 72 -20.98 -11.59 -7.28
C ARG A 72 -21.50 -11.86 -8.68
#